data_AF-A0A099KVD8-F1
#
_entry.id   AF-A0A099KVD8-F1
#
_cell.length_a   1.000
_cell.length_b   1.000
_cell.length_c   1.000
_cell.angle_alpha   90.00
_cell.angle_beta   90.00
_cell.angle_gamma   90.00
#
_symmetry.space_group_name_H-M   'P 1'
#
loop_
_entity.id
_entity.type
_entity.pdbx_description
1 polymer ?
#
loop_
_entity_poly.entity_id
_entity_poly.type
_entity_poly.pdbx_seq_one_letter_code
_entity_poly.pdbx_strand_id
1 'polypeptide(L)'
;MMKKLIGYVGRYFYVMGVVAHWLLAICLVLGIFIGSYIYNQYDLPADIFMKRVVSSLENTSSPLFQKLAQPVSYIAEHFISSEDFSVPHVVLSQKLIGASFENSKITAIDTELDERVITHHRRLVSQNYLRKIHVSTAKDFINAIKDAEAGDNIILSPGQYNINYSRVYLSAFGQTSYPIRISAEAFGDVSINLNSFEGFLITGDNWIVENLKITGVCAKHSGCEHAFHLAGSKNIVIRNNEIVDFNSSIKVNSSGKIPNRRYPDHILIESNSIYNTSARETHSSVTLVDIVAGNDSIMRKNYIGDNSKLGGDFTSYAAFLKGNGNNGLVENNIVNCESSVINDNSTRIGLSFGGGGTGPSFCRDGNCDSEHSNGVMRNNLILNCSQDVGIYLNRARNSTISHNSLFNTLGIDVRFKASSVKLFNNLSNGPIRSRDGGKIEVLLNNESEFDGNIKTIKKVKSEVSRDLCGMKRNRFSNVGALTMPCLEQVRMKSH
;
A
#
# COMPACT_ATOMS: atom_id res chain seq x y z
N MET A 1 10.88 38.77 -65.55
CA MET A 1 10.03 37.78 -64.85
C MET A 1 10.74 37.16 -63.63
N MET A 2 11.96 36.64 -63.80
CA MET A 2 12.76 35.98 -62.73
C MET A 2 13.06 36.85 -61.50
N LYS A 3 13.45 38.12 -61.65
CA LYS A 3 13.68 39.04 -60.50
C LYS A 3 12.43 39.28 -59.64
N LYS A 4 11.24 39.36 -60.26
CA LYS A 4 9.97 39.51 -59.53
C LYS A 4 9.64 38.23 -58.76
N LEU A 5 9.83 37.05 -59.37
CA LEU A 5 9.62 35.76 -58.72
C LEU A 5 10.54 35.57 -57.50
N ILE A 6 11.83 35.89 -57.62
CA ILE A 6 12.79 35.83 -56.50
C ILE A 6 12.37 36.76 -55.35
N GLY A 7 11.89 37.97 -55.65
CA GLY A 7 11.38 38.90 -54.64
C GLY A 7 10.12 38.37 -53.92
N TYR A 8 9.20 37.73 -54.65
CA TYR A 8 8.02 37.10 -54.05
C TYR A 8 8.37 35.91 -53.16
N VAL A 9 9.28 35.04 -53.62
CA VAL A 9 9.75 33.87 -52.85
C VAL A 9 10.48 34.32 -51.58
N GLY A 10 11.36 35.32 -51.68
CA GLY A 10 12.07 35.89 -50.51
C GLY A 10 11.11 36.51 -49.49
N ARG A 11 10.11 37.28 -49.95
CA ARG A 11 9.08 37.86 -49.07
C ARG A 11 8.22 36.79 -48.41
N TYR A 12 7.86 35.73 -49.14
CA TYR A 12 7.12 34.60 -48.60
C TYR A 12 7.89 33.92 -47.46
N PHE A 13 9.16 33.55 -47.68
CA PHE A 13 9.97 32.91 -46.63
C PHE A 13 10.22 33.83 -45.43
N TYR A 14 10.39 35.14 -45.65
CA TYR A 14 10.49 36.09 -44.54
C TYR A 14 9.21 36.16 -43.71
N VAL A 15 8.04 36.32 -44.35
CA VAL A 15 6.75 36.39 -43.65
C VAL A 15 6.44 35.07 -42.94
N MET A 16 6.63 33.94 -43.62
CA MET A 16 6.44 32.62 -43.01
C MET A 16 7.42 32.39 -41.85
N GLY A 17 8.67 32.84 -41.99
CA GLY A 17 9.66 32.82 -40.92
C GLY A 17 9.20 33.62 -39.71
N VAL A 18 8.78 34.87 -39.90
CA VAL A 18 8.27 35.74 -38.82
C VAL A 18 7.05 35.10 -38.15
N VAL A 19 6.08 34.60 -38.93
CA VAL A 19 4.89 33.90 -38.40
C VAL A 19 5.29 32.67 -37.58
N ALA A 20 6.22 31.85 -38.08
CA ALA A 20 6.69 30.66 -37.37
C ALA A 20 7.38 31.00 -36.04
N HIS A 21 8.19 32.06 -35.98
CA HIS A 21 8.83 32.51 -34.74
C HIS A 21 7.82 33.05 -33.73
N TRP A 22 6.82 33.82 -34.18
CA TRP A 22 5.75 34.29 -33.31
C TRP A 22 4.89 33.15 -32.78
N LEU A 23 4.56 32.16 -33.61
CA LEU A 23 3.85 30.95 -33.17
C LEU A 23 4.69 30.18 -32.13
N LEU A 24 6.00 30.04 -32.35
CA LEU A 24 6.89 29.39 -31.38
C LEU A 24 6.93 30.15 -30.05
N ALA A 25 7.05 31.47 -30.09
CA ALA A 25 7.04 32.32 -28.90
C ALA A 25 5.71 32.23 -28.14
N ILE A 26 4.58 32.25 -28.85
CA ILE A 26 3.25 32.07 -28.26
C ILE A 26 3.14 30.68 -27.61
N CYS A 27 3.56 29.62 -28.30
CA CYS A 27 3.58 28.27 -27.74
C CYS A 27 4.45 28.17 -26.48
N LEU A 28 5.60 28.85 -26.45
CA LEU A 28 6.48 28.87 -25.28
C LEU A 28 5.84 29.60 -24.10
N VAL A 29 5.28 30.79 -24.34
CA VAL A 29 4.59 31.58 -23.30
C VAL A 29 3.37 30.83 -22.76
N LEU A 30 2.52 30.29 -23.65
CA LEU A 30 1.38 29.45 -23.26
C LEU A 30 1.85 28.22 -22.50
N GLY A 31 2.94 27.58 -22.94
CA GLY A 31 3.55 26.45 -22.25
C GLY A 31 3.98 26.79 -20.83
N ILE A 32 4.58 27.95 -20.60
CA ILE A 32 4.96 28.43 -19.27
C ILE A 32 3.71 28.68 -18.40
N PHE A 33 2.69 29.37 -18.93
CA PHE A 33 1.46 29.62 -18.19
C PHE A 33 0.72 28.33 -17.84
N ILE A 34 0.58 27.40 -18.79
CA ILE A 34 -0.05 26.10 -18.58
C ILE A 34 0.79 25.28 -17.59
N GLY A 35 2.12 25.25 -17.74
CA GLY A 35 3.02 24.55 -16.84
C GLY A 35 2.94 25.08 -15.41
N SER A 36 2.95 26.40 -15.23
CA SER A 36 2.78 27.05 -13.93
C SER A 36 1.41 26.78 -13.33
N TYR A 37 0.35 26.85 -14.14
CA TYR A 37 -1.00 26.48 -13.70
C TYR A 37 -1.06 25.03 -13.24
N ILE A 38 -0.50 24.09 -14.00
CA ILE A 38 -0.44 22.67 -13.64
C ILE A 38 0.37 22.48 -12.35
N TYR A 39 1.57 23.06 -12.25
CA TYR A 39 2.41 22.98 -11.06
C TYR A 39 1.66 23.41 -9.80
N ASN A 40 0.98 24.56 -9.85
CA ASN A 40 0.19 25.09 -8.73
C ASN A 40 -1.00 24.21 -8.34
N GLN A 41 -1.51 23.36 -9.23
CA GLN A 41 -2.59 22.40 -8.92
C GLN A 41 -2.07 21.13 -8.22
N TYR A 42 -0.81 20.76 -8.46
CA TYR A 42 -0.23 19.56 -7.86
C TYR A 42 0.27 19.81 -6.44
N ASP A 43 0.69 21.04 -6.12
CA ASP A 43 1.23 21.43 -4.81
C ASP A 43 2.35 20.47 -4.37
N LEU A 44 3.27 20.14 -5.26
CA LEU A 44 4.40 19.24 -4.99
C LEU A 44 5.70 20.05 -4.90
N PRO A 45 6.71 19.57 -4.14
CA PRO A 45 8.06 20.09 -4.25
C PRO A 45 8.52 20.13 -5.71
N ALA A 46 9.22 21.18 -6.12
CA ALA A 46 9.55 21.43 -7.52
C ALA A 46 10.37 20.28 -8.13
N ASP A 47 11.33 19.72 -7.38
CA ASP A 47 12.14 18.59 -7.80
C ASP A 47 11.29 17.33 -8.06
N ILE A 48 10.36 17.02 -7.15
CA ILE A 48 9.46 15.87 -7.28
C ILE A 48 8.48 16.07 -8.44
N PHE A 49 7.91 17.27 -8.56
CA PHE A 49 7.04 17.60 -9.69
C PHE A 49 7.78 17.40 -11.02
N MET A 50 8.98 17.96 -11.14
CA MET A 50 9.77 17.86 -12.37
C MET A 50 10.17 16.42 -12.67
N LYS A 51 10.59 15.62 -11.67
CA LYS A 51 10.83 14.18 -11.82
C LYS A 51 9.60 13.43 -12.35
N ARG A 52 8.39 13.77 -11.86
CA ARG A 52 7.13 13.20 -12.38
C ARG A 52 6.84 13.61 -13.82
N VAL A 53 7.13 14.86 -14.19
CA VAL A 53 7.00 15.32 -15.58
C VAL A 53 7.95 14.54 -16.49
N VAL A 54 9.21 14.36 -16.09
CA VAL A 54 10.20 13.55 -16.83
C VAL A 54 9.68 12.13 -17.02
N SER A 55 9.31 11.44 -15.92
CA SER A 55 8.80 10.07 -16.00
C SER A 55 7.54 9.96 -16.88
N SER A 56 6.63 10.93 -16.81
CA SER A 56 5.44 10.96 -17.67
C SER A 56 5.79 11.16 -19.15
N LEU A 57 6.85 11.93 -19.46
CA LEU A 57 7.33 12.14 -20.82
C LEU A 57 8.06 10.90 -21.36
N GLU A 58 8.83 10.19 -20.53
CA GLU A 58 9.53 8.97 -20.94
C GLU A 58 8.55 7.84 -21.27
N ASN A 59 7.43 7.76 -20.54
CA ASN A 59 6.46 6.67 -20.64
C ASN A 59 5.28 6.94 -21.58
N THR A 60 5.27 8.08 -22.27
CA THR A 60 4.25 8.37 -23.30
C THR A 60 4.43 7.49 -24.55
N SER A 61 3.34 7.27 -25.29
CA SER A 61 3.36 6.56 -26.57
C SER A 61 3.94 7.39 -27.73
N SER A 62 4.17 8.70 -27.53
CA SER A 62 4.67 9.60 -28.55
C SER A 62 6.20 9.70 -28.53
N PRO A 63 6.90 9.30 -29.61
CA PRO A 63 8.36 9.43 -29.69
C PRO A 63 8.85 10.88 -29.55
N LEU A 64 8.02 11.86 -29.90
CA LEU A 64 8.34 13.28 -29.76
C LEU A 64 8.39 13.69 -28.27
N PHE A 65 7.38 13.30 -27.50
CA PHE A 65 7.33 13.63 -26.07
C PHE A 65 8.42 12.87 -25.28
N GLN A 66 8.75 11.64 -25.68
CA GLN A 66 9.90 10.92 -25.12
C GLN A 66 11.22 11.70 -25.31
N LYS A 67 11.44 12.31 -26.49
CA LYS A 67 12.61 13.15 -26.72
C LYS A 67 12.63 14.43 -25.87
N LEU A 68 11.47 14.94 -25.47
CA LEU A 68 11.38 16.10 -24.57
C LEU A 68 11.72 15.74 -23.12
N ALA A 69 11.75 14.47 -22.73
CA ALA A 69 12.13 14.07 -21.38
C ALA A 69 13.56 14.46 -21.03
N GLN A 70 14.52 14.30 -21.96
CA GLN A 70 15.93 14.66 -21.72
C GLN A 70 16.15 16.12 -21.32
N PRO A 71 15.70 17.14 -22.10
CA PRO A 71 15.89 18.52 -21.70
C PRO A 71 15.14 18.87 -20.41
N VAL A 72 13.97 18.26 -20.15
CA VAL A 72 13.23 18.46 -18.89
C VAL A 72 13.99 17.83 -17.72
N SER A 73 14.64 16.68 -17.91
CA SER A 73 15.46 16.02 -16.91
C SER A 73 16.66 16.88 -16.52
N TYR A 74 17.34 17.48 -17.49
CA TYR A 74 18.41 18.44 -17.24
C TYR A 74 17.92 19.63 -16.40
N ILE A 75 16.72 20.18 -16.71
CA ILE A 75 16.13 21.26 -15.91
C ILE A 75 15.77 20.77 -14.49
N ALA A 76 15.21 19.56 -14.38
CA ALA A 76 14.85 18.95 -13.10
C ALA A 76 16.06 18.82 -12.17
N GLU A 77 17.22 18.41 -12.69
CA GLU A 77 18.47 18.32 -11.95
C GLU A 77 18.93 19.67 -11.37
N HIS A 78 18.58 20.80 -12.00
CA HIS A 78 18.93 22.13 -11.50
C HIS A 78 17.99 22.61 -10.38
N PHE A 79 16.73 22.15 -10.35
CA PHE A 79 15.79 22.42 -9.25
C PHE A 79 16.16 21.70 -7.95
N ILE A 80 16.98 20.64 -8.01
CA ILE A 80 17.46 19.87 -6.84
C ILE A 80 18.37 20.73 -5.93
N SER A 81 18.84 21.90 -6.39
CA SER A 81 19.85 22.70 -5.66
C SER A 81 19.32 23.80 -4.72
N SER A 82 18.02 24.12 -4.70
CA SER A 82 17.53 25.32 -4.00
C SER A 82 16.68 25.09 -2.75
N GLU A 83 16.16 23.89 -2.51
CA GLU A 83 15.44 23.55 -1.28
C GLU A 83 15.97 22.21 -0.74
N ASP A 84 16.89 22.29 0.23
CA ASP A 84 17.36 21.17 1.05
C ASP A 84 16.21 20.63 1.92
N PHE A 85 15.19 20.02 1.31
CA PHE A 85 14.28 19.12 2.03
C PHE A 85 14.97 17.75 2.16
N SER A 86 16.18 17.73 2.73
CA SER A 86 16.85 16.49 3.08
C SER A 86 16.23 15.97 4.36
N VAL A 87 15.03 15.39 4.26
CA VAL A 87 14.56 14.54 5.34
C VAL A 87 15.45 13.30 5.30
N PRO A 88 16.28 13.08 6.33
CA PRO A 88 17.19 11.96 6.37
C PRO A 88 16.43 10.63 6.28
N HIS A 89 17.02 9.67 5.57
CA HIS A 89 16.42 8.33 5.43
C HIS A 89 16.32 7.68 6.81
N VAL A 90 15.14 7.12 7.11
CA VAL A 90 14.86 6.53 8.42
C VAL A 90 15.18 5.05 8.40
N VAL A 91 16.21 4.66 9.14
CA VAL A 91 16.57 3.25 9.33
C VAL A 91 15.95 2.72 10.62
N LEU A 92 15.25 1.58 10.51
CA LEU A 92 14.73 0.81 11.64
C LEU A 92 15.76 -0.22 12.10
N SER A 93 16.18 -0.15 13.36
CA SER A 93 17.22 -1.05 13.88
C SER A 93 16.71 -2.41 14.41
N GLN A 94 15.39 -2.58 14.58
CA GLN A 94 14.78 -3.77 15.16
C GLN A 94 13.47 -4.16 14.47
N LYS A 95 13.24 -5.48 14.32
CA LYS A 95 11.96 -6.03 13.85
C LYS A 95 10.95 -6.04 15.00
N LEU A 96 10.28 -4.90 15.20
CA LEU A 96 9.27 -4.71 16.25
C LEU A 96 7.94 -5.39 15.92
N ILE A 97 7.56 -5.38 14.65
CA ILE A 97 6.25 -5.80 14.15
C ILE A 97 6.45 -6.68 12.92
N GLY A 98 5.45 -7.53 12.64
CA GLY A 98 5.43 -8.47 11.55
C GLY A 98 5.56 -9.91 12.02
N ALA A 99 5.98 -10.78 11.10
CA ALA A 99 6.04 -12.21 11.35
C ALA A 99 7.18 -12.56 12.30
N SER A 100 6.87 -13.34 13.32
CA SER A 100 7.81 -13.74 14.37
C SER A 100 7.41 -15.05 15.03
N PHE A 101 8.39 -15.70 15.66
CA PHE A 101 8.18 -16.89 16.48
C PHE A 101 7.23 -16.60 17.66
N GLU A 102 7.35 -15.44 18.30
CA GLU A 102 6.51 -15.03 19.45
C GLU A 102 5.02 -14.93 19.09
N ASN A 103 4.70 -14.65 17.83
CA ASN A 103 3.32 -14.54 17.34
C ASN A 103 2.74 -15.89 16.87
N SER A 104 3.48 -17.01 16.99
CA SER A 104 3.07 -18.31 16.44
C SER A 104 1.84 -18.91 17.07
N LYS A 105 1.50 -18.49 18.30
CA LYS A 105 0.31 -18.95 19.02
C LYS A 105 -0.44 -17.76 19.60
N ILE A 106 -1.77 -17.84 19.59
CA ILE A 106 -2.64 -16.93 20.34
C ILE A 106 -3.31 -17.76 21.42
N THR A 107 -2.96 -17.47 22.67
CA THR A 107 -3.43 -18.26 23.84
C THR A 107 -4.52 -17.55 24.62
N ALA A 108 -4.70 -16.25 24.40
CA ALA A 108 -5.71 -15.44 25.09
C ALA A 108 -6.20 -14.30 24.19
N ILE A 109 -7.41 -13.82 24.47
CA ILE A 109 -8.01 -12.66 23.82
C ILE A 109 -7.65 -11.43 24.64
N ASP A 110 -7.00 -10.45 24.02
CA ASP A 110 -6.84 -9.13 24.61
C ASP A 110 -8.17 -8.36 24.49
N THR A 111 -8.83 -8.17 25.62
CA THR A 111 -10.15 -7.52 25.70
C THR A 111 -10.08 -5.99 25.55
N GLU A 112 -8.87 -5.40 25.56
CA GLU A 112 -8.65 -3.98 25.26
C GLU A 112 -8.59 -3.69 23.74
N LEU A 113 -8.67 -4.71 22.89
CA LEU A 113 -8.66 -4.57 21.44
C LEU A 113 -9.98 -4.02 20.89
N ASP A 114 -9.92 -3.50 19.66
CA ASP A 114 -11.11 -3.15 18.89
C ASP A 114 -12.04 -4.36 18.74
N GLU A 115 -13.35 -4.15 18.90
CA GLU A 115 -14.34 -5.24 18.85
C GLU A 115 -14.28 -6.03 17.53
N ARG A 116 -13.96 -5.36 16.42
CA ARG A 116 -13.73 -5.99 15.12
C ARG A 116 -12.62 -7.03 15.20
N VAL A 117 -11.52 -6.71 15.89
CA VAL A 117 -10.36 -7.61 16.09
C VAL A 117 -10.72 -8.74 17.06
N ILE A 118 -11.41 -8.43 18.16
CA ILE A 118 -11.86 -9.41 19.15
C ILE A 118 -12.66 -10.54 18.49
N THR A 119 -13.52 -10.21 17.53
CA THR A 119 -14.34 -11.20 16.81
C THR A 119 -13.48 -12.23 16.06
N HIS A 120 -12.38 -11.80 15.44
CA HIS A 120 -11.43 -12.71 14.82
C HIS A 120 -10.61 -13.49 15.85
N HIS A 121 -10.15 -12.83 16.92
CA HIS A 121 -9.33 -13.45 17.97
C HIS A 121 -10.10 -14.54 18.73
N ARG A 122 -11.40 -14.37 18.96
CA ARG A 122 -12.28 -15.42 19.49
C ARG A 122 -12.17 -16.69 18.68
N ARG A 123 -12.29 -16.57 17.35
CA ARG A 123 -12.12 -17.71 16.44
C ARG A 123 -10.74 -18.32 16.64
N LEU A 124 -9.66 -17.54 16.62
CA LEU A 124 -8.29 -18.05 16.72
C LEU A 124 -7.99 -18.78 18.05
N VAL A 125 -8.57 -18.34 19.17
CA VAL A 125 -8.36 -18.96 20.49
C VAL A 125 -9.27 -20.17 20.72
N SER A 126 -10.53 -20.13 20.26
CA SER A 126 -11.54 -21.16 20.54
C SER A 126 -11.48 -22.38 19.61
N GLN A 127 -10.30 -22.69 19.05
CA GLN A 127 -10.19 -23.68 17.97
C GLN A 127 -10.22 -25.11 18.49
N ASN A 128 -11.33 -25.80 18.21
CA ASN A 128 -11.41 -27.26 18.26
C ASN A 128 -11.47 -27.80 16.84
N TYR A 129 -10.30 -28.15 16.29
CA TYR A 129 -10.21 -28.80 14.99
C TYR A 129 -10.70 -30.25 15.10
N LEU A 130 -11.52 -30.66 14.14
CA LEU A 130 -12.10 -32.01 14.08
C LEU A 130 -11.07 -33.05 13.63
N ARG A 131 -10.17 -32.65 12.73
CA ARG A 131 -9.09 -33.52 12.21
C ARG A 131 -7.77 -32.75 12.15
N LYS A 132 -6.69 -33.43 12.55
CA LYS A 132 -5.31 -32.94 12.36
C LYS A 132 -4.67 -33.73 11.23
N ILE A 133 -4.19 -33.02 10.22
CA ILE A 133 -3.60 -33.59 9.01
C ILE A 133 -2.15 -33.12 8.97
N HIS A 134 -1.22 -34.01 9.30
CA HIS A 134 0.20 -33.72 9.22
C HIS A 134 0.71 -33.99 7.81
N VAL A 135 1.42 -33.02 7.22
CA VAL A 135 2.03 -33.15 5.89
C VAL A 135 3.52 -32.84 5.98
N SER A 136 4.34 -33.54 5.21
CA SER A 136 5.80 -33.39 5.20
C SER A 136 6.38 -33.18 3.80
N THR A 137 5.54 -33.24 2.76
CA THR A 137 5.94 -33.03 1.36
C THR A 137 4.99 -32.08 0.65
N ALA A 138 5.47 -31.43 -0.41
CA ALA A 138 4.62 -30.58 -1.27
C ALA A 138 3.43 -31.34 -1.86
N LYS A 139 3.62 -32.61 -2.23
CA LYS A 139 2.54 -33.44 -2.78
C LYS A 139 1.45 -33.69 -1.74
N ASP A 140 1.83 -34.06 -0.52
CA ASP A 140 0.87 -34.32 0.56
C ASP A 140 0.14 -33.04 0.97
N PHE A 141 0.86 -31.91 1.00
CA PHE A 141 0.25 -30.61 1.27
C PHE A 141 -0.82 -30.24 0.24
N ILE A 142 -0.53 -30.41 -1.06
CA ILE A 142 -1.50 -30.13 -2.13
C ILE A 142 -2.70 -31.08 -2.06
N ASN A 143 -2.48 -32.37 -1.77
CA ASN A 143 -3.57 -33.33 -1.58
C ASN A 143 -4.44 -32.95 -0.37
N ALA A 144 -3.84 -32.58 0.76
CA ALA A 144 -4.56 -32.16 1.95
C ALA A 144 -5.42 -30.91 1.71
N ILE A 145 -4.94 -29.93 0.93
CA ILE A 145 -5.75 -28.76 0.53
C ILE A 145 -6.95 -29.20 -0.31
N LYS A 146 -6.74 -30.11 -1.27
CA LYS A 146 -7.78 -30.57 -2.19
C LYS A 146 -8.91 -31.31 -1.45
N ASP A 147 -8.53 -32.08 -0.44
CA ASP A 147 -9.44 -32.92 0.34
C ASP A 147 -9.94 -32.23 1.62
N ALA A 148 -9.65 -30.94 1.77
CA ALA A 148 -9.95 -30.19 3.00
C ALA A 148 -11.46 -30.07 3.25
N GLU A 149 -11.85 -30.25 4.51
CA GLU A 149 -13.22 -30.10 5.01
C GLU A 149 -13.26 -29.16 6.21
N ALA A 150 -14.45 -28.64 6.54
CA ALA A 150 -14.64 -27.75 7.69
C ALA A 150 -14.12 -28.40 8.98
N GLY A 151 -13.25 -27.68 9.71
CA GLY A 151 -12.63 -28.16 10.95
C GLY A 151 -11.30 -28.86 10.77
N ASP A 152 -10.75 -28.95 9.55
CA ASP A 152 -9.41 -29.49 9.34
C ASP A 152 -8.30 -28.54 9.79
N ASN A 153 -7.28 -29.12 10.40
CA ASN A 153 -6.00 -28.47 10.69
C ASN A 153 -4.87 -29.15 9.93
N ILE A 154 -4.48 -28.55 8.80
CA ILE A 154 -3.37 -28.99 7.96
C ILE A 154 -2.07 -28.40 8.53
N ILE A 155 -1.24 -29.27 9.10
CA ILE A 155 -0.01 -28.91 9.82
C ILE A 155 1.19 -29.35 8.99
N LEU A 156 1.94 -28.38 8.48
CA LEU A 156 3.15 -28.60 7.71
C LEU A 156 4.31 -28.88 8.66
N SER A 157 5.02 -29.97 8.41
CA SER A 157 6.25 -30.33 9.11
C SER A 157 7.40 -29.42 8.65
N PRO A 158 8.40 -29.15 9.50
CA PRO A 158 9.52 -28.29 9.14
C PRO A 158 10.19 -28.72 7.84
N GLY A 159 10.49 -27.75 6.98
CA GLY A 159 11.11 -28.01 5.69
C GLY A 159 10.73 -27.02 4.59
N GLN A 160 11.21 -27.33 3.39
CA GLN A 160 11.01 -26.52 2.20
C GLN A 160 10.05 -27.20 1.22
N TYR A 161 9.02 -26.46 0.81
CA TYR A 161 7.94 -26.94 -0.06
C TYR A 161 8.01 -26.17 -1.37
N ASN A 162 8.41 -26.83 -2.46
CA ASN A 162 8.45 -26.22 -3.78
C ASN A 162 7.13 -26.51 -4.50
N ILE A 163 6.38 -25.46 -4.84
CA ILE A 163 5.07 -25.55 -5.48
C ILE A 163 5.18 -24.93 -6.87
N ASN A 164 4.94 -25.77 -7.89
CA ASN A 164 5.00 -25.37 -9.30
C ASN A 164 3.63 -25.57 -9.97
N TYR A 165 2.67 -24.75 -9.55
CA TYR A 165 1.32 -24.71 -10.11
C TYR A 165 1.01 -23.28 -10.51
N SER A 166 0.21 -23.08 -11.56
CA SER A 166 -0.28 -21.73 -11.86
C SER A 166 -1.12 -21.16 -10.71
N ARG A 167 -1.90 -22.02 -10.03
CA ARG A 167 -2.80 -21.73 -8.91
C ARG A 167 -2.97 -22.94 -7.98
N VAL A 168 -3.00 -22.70 -6.67
CA VAL A 168 -3.42 -23.65 -5.63
C VAL A 168 -4.78 -23.21 -5.10
N TYR A 169 -5.81 -24.02 -5.29
CA TYR A 169 -7.19 -23.64 -4.98
C TYR A 169 -7.58 -24.03 -3.56
N LEU A 170 -7.92 -23.04 -2.72
CA LEU A 170 -8.53 -23.22 -1.42
C LEU A 170 -10.04 -23.01 -1.57
N SER A 171 -10.72 -24.05 -2.08
CA SER A 171 -12.14 -23.97 -2.48
C SER A 171 -13.12 -24.48 -1.43
N ALA A 172 -12.67 -25.21 -0.42
CA ALA A 172 -13.55 -25.76 0.61
C ALA A 172 -14.14 -24.65 1.50
N PHE A 173 -15.38 -24.84 1.95
CA PHE A 173 -16.08 -23.89 2.81
C PHE A 173 -15.97 -24.34 4.26
N GLY A 174 -15.08 -23.71 5.03
CA GLY A 174 -15.07 -23.83 6.47
C GLY A 174 -16.28 -23.14 7.11
N GLN A 175 -16.44 -23.33 8.42
CA GLN A 175 -17.48 -22.67 9.21
C GLN A 175 -16.85 -21.77 10.26
N THR A 176 -17.59 -20.78 10.78
CA THR A 176 -17.06 -19.87 11.81
C THR A 176 -16.57 -20.63 13.06
N SER A 177 -17.28 -21.70 13.44
CA SER A 177 -16.92 -22.60 14.56
C SER A 177 -15.95 -23.72 14.18
N TYR A 178 -15.84 -24.03 12.89
CA TYR A 178 -14.99 -25.09 12.35
C TYR A 178 -14.24 -24.58 11.10
N PRO A 179 -13.31 -23.62 11.27
CA PRO A 179 -12.55 -23.09 10.15
C PRO A 179 -11.57 -24.15 9.65
N ILE A 180 -11.03 -23.92 8.46
CA ILE A 180 -9.96 -24.75 7.90
C ILE A 180 -8.65 -24.01 8.11
N ARG A 181 -7.66 -24.65 8.72
CA ARG A 181 -6.35 -24.05 8.99
C ARG A 181 -5.25 -24.71 8.19
N ILE A 182 -4.36 -23.89 7.65
CA ILE A 182 -3.06 -24.27 7.13
C ILE A 182 -2.00 -23.58 8.00
N SER A 183 -1.08 -24.34 8.58
CA SER A 183 0.00 -23.73 9.36
C SER A 183 1.24 -24.57 9.53
N ALA A 184 2.33 -23.90 9.91
CA ALA A 184 3.43 -24.53 10.63
C ALA A 184 3.20 -24.47 12.16
N GLU A 185 3.81 -25.39 12.91
CA GLU A 185 3.81 -25.39 14.38
C GLU A 185 4.37 -24.07 14.94
N ALA A 186 5.52 -23.64 14.41
CA ALA A 186 6.10 -22.33 14.70
C ALA A 186 6.52 -21.60 13.42
N PHE A 187 6.50 -20.27 13.49
CA PHE A 187 7.01 -19.43 12.41
C PHE A 187 8.52 -19.63 12.28
N GLY A 188 8.97 -19.89 11.06
CA GLY A 188 10.36 -20.21 10.73
C GLY A 188 10.60 -21.67 10.39
N ASP A 189 9.68 -22.57 10.76
CA ASP A 189 9.81 -24.00 10.48
C ASP A 189 9.62 -24.33 9.00
N VAL A 190 8.73 -23.60 8.31
CA VAL A 190 8.27 -23.94 6.96
C VAL A 190 8.51 -22.80 6.00
N SER A 191 9.17 -23.14 4.88
CA SER A 191 9.36 -22.26 3.73
C SER A 191 8.66 -22.83 2.50
N ILE A 192 7.88 -22.01 1.83
CA ILE A 192 7.14 -22.36 0.62
C ILE A 192 7.67 -21.49 -0.53
N ASN A 193 8.22 -22.14 -1.55
CA ASN A 193 8.59 -21.48 -2.79
C ASN A 193 7.46 -21.63 -3.80
N LEU A 194 6.86 -20.52 -4.20
CA LEU A 194 5.79 -20.47 -5.18
C LEU A 194 6.35 -20.04 -6.54
N ASN A 195 6.35 -20.95 -7.51
CA ASN A 195 6.47 -20.61 -8.92
C ASN A 195 5.06 -20.56 -9.52
N SER A 196 4.32 -19.52 -9.19
CA SER A 196 2.88 -19.42 -9.42
C SER A 196 2.47 -18.03 -9.84
N PHE A 197 1.60 -17.94 -10.85
CA PHE A 197 0.99 -16.68 -11.26
C PHE A 197 0.14 -16.10 -10.12
N GLU A 198 -0.80 -16.89 -9.62
CA GLU A 198 -1.49 -16.62 -8.35
C GLU A 198 -1.24 -17.84 -7.46
N GLY A 199 -0.66 -17.65 -6.27
CA GLY A 199 -0.32 -18.72 -5.34
C GLY A 199 -1.55 -19.45 -4.81
N PHE A 200 -2.01 -19.05 -3.63
CA PHE A 200 -3.22 -19.57 -3.01
C PHE A 200 -4.44 -18.76 -3.46
N LEU A 201 -5.23 -19.30 -4.39
CA LEU A 201 -6.51 -18.74 -4.81
C LEU A 201 -7.61 -19.26 -3.86
N ILE A 202 -8.06 -18.38 -2.97
CA ILE A 202 -9.04 -18.68 -1.91
C ILE A 202 -10.43 -18.25 -2.38
N THR A 203 -11.26 -19.22 -2.72
CA THR A 203 -12.67 -19.02 -3.13
C THR A 203 -13.65 -19.50 -2.07
N GLY A 204 -13.23 -20.39 -1.17
CA GLY A 204 -13.99 -20.85 -0.02
C GLY A 204 -13.89 -19.92 1.19
N ASP A 205 -14.78 -20.10 2.17
CA ASP A 205 -14.89 -19.24 3.35
C ASP A 205 -14.20 -19.84 4.59
N ASN A 206 -13.91 -19.00 5.59
CA ASN A 206 -13.39 -19.39 6.91
C ASN A 206 -12.05 -20.15 6.88
N TRP A 207 -11.14 -19.74 5.99
CA TRP A 207 -9.75 -20.22 6.02
C TRP A 207 -8.87 -19.40 6.96
N ILE A 208 -7.91 -20.08 7.58
CA ILE A 208 -6.83 -19.49 8.38
C ILE A 208 -5.51 -19.99 7.79
N VAL A 209 -4.61 -19.06 7.44
CA VAL A 209 -3.25 -19.38 6.98
C VAL A 209 -2.24 -18.67 7.86
N GLU A 210 -1.36 -19.43 8.52
CA GLU A 210 -0.43 -18.85 9.49
C GLU A 210 0.92 -19.56 9.65
N ASN A 211 1.91 -18.81 10.13
CA ASN A 211 3.27 -19.28 10.47
C ASN A 211 4.12 -19.74 9.27
N LEU A 212 3.85 -19.25 8.06
CA LEU A 212 4.56 -19.68 6.85
C LEU A 212 5.51 -18.60 6.33
N LYS A 213 6.67 -19.01 5.81
CA LYS A 213 7.48 -18.19 4.90
C LYS A 213 7.11 -18.54 3.47
N ILE A 214 6.73 -17.56 2.67
CA ILE A 214 6.22 -17.74 1.31
C ILE A 214 6.98 -16.81 0.38
N THR A 215 7.72 -17.36 -0.58
CA THR A 215 8.55 -16.60 -1.52
C THR A 215 8.13 -16.88 -2.95
N GLY A 216 7.91 -15.82 -3.72
CA GLY A 216 7.74 -15.89 -5.17
C GLY A 216 9.08 -16.14 -5.86
N VAL A 217 9.22 -17.28 -6.53
CA VAL A 217 10.49 -17.68 -7.19
C VAL A 217 10.40 -17.68 -8.73
N CYS A 218 9.46 -16.90 -9.27
CA CYS A 218 9.22 -16.83 -10.70
C CYS A 218 10.38 -16.21 -11.46
N ALA A 219 10.71 -16.75 -12.63
CA ALA A 219 11.79 -16.24 -13.47
C ALA A 219 11.57 -14.80 -13.97
N LYS A 220 10.32 -14.33 -14.01
CA LYS A 220 9.94 -12.95 -14.36
C LYS A 220 8.91 -12.45 -13.35
N HIS A 221 8.96 -11.16 -13.02
CA HIS A 221 8.02 -10.56 -12.07
C HIS A 221 6.55 -10.67 -12.51
N SER A 222 6.27 -10.63 -13.81
CA SER A 222 4.92 -10.86 -14.36
C SER A 222 4.40 -12.29 -14.16
N GLY A 223 5.26 -13.22 -13.75
CA GLY A 223 4.91 -14.59 -13.39
C GLY A 223 4.53 -14.77 -11.91
N CYS A 224 4.77 -13.79 -11.04
CA CYS A 224 4.52 -13.83 -9.60
C CYS A 224 3.61 -12.66 -9.20
N GLU A 225 2.32 -12.77 -9.55
CA GLU A 225 1.35 -11.70 -9.28
C GLU A 225 0.90 -11.70 -7.83
N HIS A 226 0.36 -12.82 -7.32
CA HIS A 226 -0.27 -12.86 -5.99
C HIS A 226 0.25 -14.05 -5.18
N ALA A 227 0.58 -13.87 -3.90
CA ALA A 227 0.80 -15.00 -2.99
C ALA A 227 -0.54 -15.57 -2.52
N PHE A 228 -1.45 -14.66 -2.16
CA PHE A 228 -2.83 -14.94 -1.80
C PHE A 228 -3.76 -14.13 -2.69
N HIS A 229 -4.73 -14.81 -3.31
CA HIS A 229 -5.82 -14.17 -4.03
C HIS A 229 -7.15 -14.61 -3.42
N LEU A 230 -7.84 -13.70 -2.72
CA LEU A 230 -9.15 -13.94 -2.14
C LEU A 230 -10.22 -13.45 -3.11
N ALA A 231 -10.94 -14.40 -3.72
CA ALA A 231 -11.93 -14.11 -4.75
C ALA A 231 -13.35 -14.39 -4.21
N GLY A 232 -13.96 -13.37 -3.60
CA GLY A 232 -15.30 -13.46 -3.00
C GLY A 232 -15.40 -14.35 -1.76
N SER A 233 -14.25 -14.69 -1.17
CA SER A 233 -14.13 -15.46 0.07
C SER A 233 -14.26 -14.56 1.30
N LYS A 234 -14.91 -15.07 2.34
CA LYS A 234 -15.25 -14.34 3.57
C LYS A 234 -14.58 -14.96 4.78
N ASN A 235 -14.45 -14.16 5.84
CA ASN A 235 -13.97 -14.62 7.14
C ASN A 235 -12.55 -15.21 7.10
N ILE A 236 -11.69 -14.70 6.23
CA ILE A 236 -10.33 -15.22 6.02
C ILE A 236 -9.37 -14.57 7.02
N VAL A 237 -8.44 -15.38 7.54
CA VAL A 237 -7.33 -14.90 8.36
C VAL A 237 -6.01 -15.25 7.67
N ILE A 238 -5.20 -14.25 7.40
CA ILE A 238 -3.80 -14.39 6.97
C ILE A 238 -2.95 -13.78 8.07
N ARG A 239 -2.27 -14.61 8.87
CA ARG A 239 -1.52 -14.09 10.02
C ARG A 239 -0.15 -14.69 10.22
N ASN A 240 0.77 -13.89 10.76
CA ASN A 240 2.11 -14.36 11.14
C ASN A 240 2.87 -15.06 10.00
N ASN A 241 2.73 -14.57 8.77
CA ASN A 241 3.45 -15.06 7.60
C ASN A 241 4.49 -14.06 7.10
N GLU A 242 5.57 -14.55 6.51
CA GLU A 242 6.51 -13.75 5.73
C GLU A 242 6.22 -13.99 4.25
N ILE A 243 5.87 -12.94 3.51
CA ILE A 243 5.40 -13.02 2.12
C ILE A 243 6.27 -12.12 1.25
N VAL A 244 7.04 -12.73 0.36
CA VAL A 244 8.16 -12.06 -0.32
C VAL A 244 8.09 -12.23 -1.83
N ASP A 245 8.36 -11.15 -2.58
CA ASP A 245 8.58 -11.13 -4.04
C ASP A 245 7.33 -11.40 -4.91
N PHE A 246 6.23 -10.72 -4.60
CA PHE A 246 4.99 -10.71 -5.39
C PHE A 246 4.59 -9.28 -5.80
N ASN A 247 3.95 -9.13 -6.96
CA ASN A 247 3.49 -7.81 -7.42
C ASN A 247 2.39 -7.27 -6.50
N SER A 248 1.39 -8.10 -6.20
CA SER A 248 0.34 -7.81 -5.22
C SER A 248 0.17 -9.00 -4.28
N SER A 249 1.01 -9.04 -3.23
CA SER A 249 1.15 -10.19 -2.32
C SER A 249 -0.16 -10.74 -1.80
N ILE A 250 -1.08 -9.87 -1.36
CA ILE A 250 -2.43 -10.23 -0.96
C ILE A 250 -3.41 -9.42 -1.81
N LYS A 251 -4.06 -10.09 -2.77
CA LYS A 251 -5.12 -9.52 -3.61
C LYS A 251 -6.47 -10.00 -3.13
N VAL A 252 -7.40 -9.09 -2.91
CA VAL A 252 -8.75 -9.38 -2.44
C VAL A 252 -9.75 -8.67 -3.35
N ASN A 253 -10.68 -9.40 -3.93
CA ASN A 253 -11.73 -8.84 -4.77
C ASN A 253 -13.01 -9.68 -4.75
N SER A 254 -14.10 -9.09 -5.22
CA SER A 254 -15.36 -9.82 -5.41
C SER A 254 -15.25 -10.87 -6.52
N SER A 255 -16.04 -11.93 -6.40
CA SER A 255 -16.18 -12.96 -7.45
C SER A 255 -17.63 -13.05 -7.93
N GLY A 256 -17.80 -13.32 -9.23
CA GLY A 256 -19.12 -13.38 -9.88
C GLY A 256 -19.68 -12.02 -10.34
N LYS A 257 -20.93 -12.05 -10.81
CA LYS A 257 -21.63 -10.91 -11.42
C LYS A 257 -22.77 -10.41 -10.52
N ILE A 258 -23.05 -9.12 -10.59
CA ILE A 258 -24.23 -8.51 -9.95
C ILE A 258 -25.50 -9.11 -10.56
N PRO A 259 -26.55 -9.45 -9.77
CA PRO A 259 -26.68 -9.23 -8.31
C PRO A 259 -26.08 -10.34 -7.44
N ASN A 260 -25.73 -11.51 -8.00
CA ASN A 260 -25.26 -12.68 -7.26
C ASN A 260 -23.76 -12.64 -6.92
N ARG A 261 -23.18 -11.45 -6.84
CA ARG A 261 -21.75 -11.25 -6.61
C ARG A 261 -21.40 -11.60 -5.17
N ARG A 262 -20.34 -12.39 -5.00
CA ARG A 262 -19.74 -12.65 -3.69
C ARG A 262 -18.72 -11.57 -3.35
N TYR A 263 -18.85 -10.99 -2.17
CA TYR A 263 -17.93 -9.98 -1.66
C TYR A 263 -16.99 -10.53 -0.58
N PRO A 264 -15.75 -10.05 -0.54
CA PRO A 264 -14.76 -10.53 0.41
C PRO A 264 -14.82 -9.74 1.73
N ASP A 265 -15.73 -10.14 2.62
CA ASP A 265 -15.99 -9.45 3.89
C ASP A 265 -15.27 -10.12 5.07
N HIS A 266 -14.96 -9.34 6.10
CA HIS A 266 -14.38 -9.80 7.36
C HIS A 266 -13.03 -10.50 7.15
N ILE A 267 -12.06 -9.77 6.60
CA ILE A 267 -10.71 -10.27 6.35
C ILE A 267 -9.78 -9.74 7.42
N LEU A 268 -8.99 -10.63 8.06
CA LEU A 268 -7.93 -10.24 8.99
C LEU A 268 -6.55 -10.51 8.37
N ILE A 269 -5.76 -9.45 8.21
CA ILE A 269 -4.35 -9.49 7.82
C ILE A 269 -3.55 -9.00 9.02
N GLU A 270 -2.91 -9.93 9.75
CA GLU A 270 -2.32 -9.63 11.05
C GLU A 270 -0.90 -10.16 11.23
N SER A 271 0.01 -9.34 11.78
CA SER A 271 1.35 -9.82 12.14
C SER A 271 2.15 -10.41 10.98
N ASN A 272 1.89 -10.02 9.72
CA ASN A 272 2.66 -10.50 8.57
C ASN A 272 3.87 -9.58 8.29
N SER A 273 4.91 -10.12 7.66
CA SER A 273 5.96 -9.33 6.98
C SER A 273 5.74 -9.46 5.48
N ILE A 274 5.51 -8.36 4.76
CA ILE A 274 5.13 -8.37 3.35
C ILE A 274 6.03 -7.39 2.59
N TYR A 275 6.93 -7.88 1.75
CA TYR A 275 7.88 -6.99 1.06
C TYR A 275 8.43 -7.59 -0.22
N ASN A 276 9.09 -6.77 -1.03
CA ASN A 276 9.87 -7.24 -2.17
C ASN A 276 11.36 -6.99 -1.92
N THR A 277 12.21 -7.84 -2.48
CA THR A 277 13.67 -7.71 -2.39
C THR A 277 14.27 -6.93 -3.56
N SER A 278 13.47 -6.66 -4.59
CA SER A 278 13.84 -5.89 -5.78
C SER A 278 12.65 -5.09 -6.30
N ALA A 279 12.94 -4.11 -7.15
CA ALA A 279 11.91 -3.36 -7.84
C ALA A 279 11.19 -4.23 -8.87
N ARG A 280 9.86 -4.16 -8.88
CA ARG A 280 9.02 -5.02 -9.72
C ARG A 280 8.90 -4.46 -11.13
N GLU A 281 9.66 -5.04 -12.04
CA GLU A 281 9.54 -4.85 -13.49
C GLU A 281 8.28 -5.52 -14.05
N THR A 282 7.13 -4.85 -13.98
CA THR A 282 5.86 -5.36 -14.49
C THR A 282 4.92 -4.23 -14.92
N HIS A 283 4.08 -4.49 -15.92
CA HIS A 283 2.98 -3.59 -16.29
C HIS A 283 1.75 -3.77 -15.38
N SER A 284 1.66 -4.89 -14.65
CA SER A 284 0.60 -5.17 -13.67
C SER A 284 0.64 -4.19 -12.49
N SER A 285 -0.39 -4.20 -11.63
CA SER A 285 -0.36 -3.41 -10.39
C SER A 285 0.70 -3.94 -9.44
N VAL A 286 1.43 -3.02 -8.79
CA VAL A 286 2.28 -3.34 -7.65
C VAL A 286 1.63 -2.76 -6.41
N THR A 287 0.86 -3.57 -5.70
CA THR A 287 0.21 -3.18 -4.45
C THR A 287 0.22 -4.34 -3.47
N LEU A 288 1.10 -4.30 -2.46
CA LEU A 288 1.39 -5.48 -1.64
C LEU A 288 0.14 -6.01 -0.90
N VAL A 289 -0.75 -5.13 -0.46
CA VAL A 289 -2.08 -5.49 0.05
C VAL A 289 -3.16 -4.70 -0.69
N ASP A 290 -3.91 -5.40 -1.55
CA ASP A 290 -4.93 -4.85 -2.43
C ASP A 290 -6.31 -5.37 -2.05
N ILE A 291 -7.11 -4.56 -1.35
CA ILE A 291 -8.46 -4.94 -0.93
C ILE A 291 -9.53 -4.16 -1.68
N VAL A 292 -10.24 -4.84 -2.60
CA VAL A 292 -11.32 -4.28 -3.40
C VAL A 292 -12.68 -4.80 -2.94
N ALA A 293 -13.61 -3.87 -2.70
CA ALA A 293 -15.01 -4.12 -2.35
C ALA A 293 -15.21 -4.93 -1.06
N GLY A 294 -14.19 -5.05 -0.20
CA GLY A 294 -14.31 -5.74 1.09
C GLY A 294 -14.90 -4.84 2.17
N ASN A 295 -15.83 -5.37 2.97
CA ASN A 295 -16.27 -4.74 4.20
C ASN A 295 -15.55 -5.32 5.42
N ASP A 296 -15.43 -4.52 6.47
CA ASP A 296 -14.96 -4.95 7.80
C ASP A 296 -13.57 -5.63 7.73
N SER A 297 -12.74 -5.18 6.79
CA SER A 297 -11.38 -5.70 6.61
C SER A 297 -10.42 -5.02 7.58
N ILE A 298 -9.58 -5.82 8.24
CA ILE A 298 -8.64 -5.39 9.26
C ILE A 298 -7.23 -5.70 8.81
N MET A 299 -6.39 -4.68 8.79
CA MET A 299 -4.95 -4.81 8.58
C MET A 299 -4.23 -4.27 9.80
N ARG A 300 -3.61 -5.16 10.59
CA ARG A 300 -2.94 -4.75 11.83
C ARG A 300 -1.62 -5.44 12.10
N LYS A 301 -0.70 -4.72 12.76
CA LYS A 301 0.60 -5.26 13.16
C LYS A 301 1.38 -5.88 12.00
N ASN A 302 1.21 -5.40 10.77
CA ASN A 302 2.00 -5.88 9.65
C ASN A 302 3.23 -4.99 9.45
N TYR A 303 4.32 -5.60 9.01
CA TYR A 303 5.42 -4.91 8.35
C TYR A 303 5.18 -5.00 6.85
N ILE A 304 5.16 -3.86 6.15
CA ILE A 304 4.94 -3.77 4.70
C ILE A 304 6.04 -2.89 4.11
N GLY A 305 6.74 -3.33 3.08
CA GLY A 305 7.82 -2.51 2.54
C GLY A 305 8.27 -2.83 1.13
N ASP A 306 9.09 -1.92 0.58
CA ASP A 306 9.77 -2.10 -0.70
C ASP A 306 8.83 -2.31 -1.90
N ASN A 307 7.71 -1.59 -1.94
CA ASN A 307 6.70 -1.68 -2.99
C ASN A 307 7.13 -1.00 -4.31
N SER A 308 8.38 -1.10 -4.76
CA SER A 308 8.82 -0.44 -6.00
C SER A 308 8.22 -1.06 -7.28
N LYS A 309 7.88 -0.21 -8.25
CA LYS A 309 7.40 -0.59 -9.59
C LYS A 309 8.19 0.12 -10.68
N LEU A 310 8.77 -0.64 -11.60
CA LEU A 310 9.56 -0.14 -12.74
C LEU A 310 8.98 -0.52 -14.11
N GLY A 311 7.68 -0.82 -14.17
CA GLY A 311 6.96 -0.97 -15.43
C GLY A 311 5.65 -0.19 -15.43
N GLY A 312 5.04 -0.05 -16.62
CA GLY A 312 3.77 0.66 -16.76
C GLY A 312 3.84 2.13 -16.33
N ASP A 313 3.10 2.49 -15.29
CA ASP A 313 2.94 3.86 -14.77
C ASP A 313 3.84 4.19 -13.57
N PHE A 314 4.75 3.28 -13.19
CA PHE A 314 5.70 3.46 -12.07
C PHE A 314 5.03 3.76 -10.72
N THR A 315 3.71 3.55 -10.62
CA THR A 315 2.93 3.86 -9.42
C THR A 315 2.59 2.59 -8.67
N SER A 316 2.82 2.63 -7.36
CA SER A 316 2.58 1.50 -6.47
C SER A 316 2.03 1.96 -5.11
N TYR A 317 1.48 1.01 -4.37
CA TYR A 317 0.97 1.23 -3.02
C TYR A 317 1.55 0.17 -2.08
N ALA A 318 1.87 0.53 -0.85
CA ALA A 318 2.14 -0.47 0.17
C ALA A 318 0.85 -1.24 0.48
N ALA A 319 -0.25 -0.52 0.71
CA ALA A 319 -1.57 -1.12 0.89
C ALA A 319 -2.72 -0.14 0.64
N PHE A 320 -3.85 -0.67 0.17
CA PHE A 320 -5.09 0.10 0.11
C PHE A 320 -6.38 -0.71 0.28
N LEU A 321 -7.41 -0.04 0.79
CA LEU A 321 -8.80 -0.53 0.80
C LEU A 321 -9.62 0.36 -0.14
N LYS A 322 -10.34 -0.25 -1.09
CA LYS A 322 -10.95 0.46 -2.22
C LYS A 322 -12.22 -0.22 -2.75
N GLY A 323 -12.78 0.28 -3.85
CA GLY A 323 -13.88 -0.37 -4.56
C GLY A 323 -15.23 -0.35 -3.84
N ASN A 324 -15.52 0.75 -3.16
CA ASN A 324 -16.71 0.95 -2.33
C ASN A 324 -16.81 -0.05 -1.17
N GLY A 325 -15.65 -0.39 -0.58
CA GLY A 325 -15.58 -1.09 0.70
C GLY A 325 -15.97 -0.20 1.87
N ASN A 326 -16.25 -0.80 3.03
CA ASN A 326 -16.74 -0.07 4.20
C ASN A 326 -16.14 -0.58 5.52
N ASN A 327 -15.98 0.34 6.47
CA ASN A 327 -15.65 0.04 7.87
C ASN A 327 -14.29 -0.67 8.08
N GLY A 328 -13.36 -0.49 7.15
CA GLY A 328 -12.00 -1.01 7.28
C GLY A 328 -11.21 -0.40 8.45
N LEU A 329 -10.36 -1.22 9.08
CA LEU A 329 -9.45 -0.83 10.16
C LEU A 329 -8.01 -1.08 9.74
N VAL A 330 -7.20 -0.02 9.69
CA VAL A 330 -5.76 -0.08 9.41
C VAL A 330 -5.01 0.43 10.62
N GLU A 331 -4.47 -0.45 11.45
CA GLU A 331 -3.86 -0.05 12.73
C GLU A 331 -2.52 -0.72 13.06
N ASN A 332 -1.64 0.03 13.73
CA ASN A 332 -0.39 -0.50 14.27
C ASN A 332 0.50 -1.19 13.21
N ASN A 333 0.48 -0.74 11.95
CA ASN A 333 1.36 -1.27 10.91
C ASN A 333 2.63 -0.43 10.81
N ILE A 334 3.72 -1.05 10.35
CA ILE A 334 4.92 -0.37 9.87
C ILE A 334 4.92 -0.46 8.35
N VAL A 335 4.96 0.69 7.68
CA VAL A 335 5.17 0.80 6.24
C VAL A 335 6.52 1.45 6.00
N ASN A 336 7.41 0.81 5.24
CA ASN A 336 8.70 1.38 4.84
C ASN A 336 8.88 1.19 3.33
N CYS A 337 8.57 2.23 2.54
CA CYS A 337 8.51 2.10 1.08
C CYS A 337 9.91 1.91 0.45
N GLU A 338 10.98 2.25 1.17
CA GLU A 338 12.38 2.19 0.73
C GLU A 338 13.27 1.59 1.84
N SER A 339 12.91 0.41 2.34
CA SER A 339 13.68 -0.24 3.42
C SER A 339 14.97 -0.86 2.91
N SER A 340 14.87 -1.63 1.83
CA SER A 340 15.98 -2.36 1.21
C SER A 340 16.09 -2.06 -0.29
N VAL A 341 14.97 -1.77 -0.94
CA VAL A 341 14.94 -1.32 -2.33
C VAL A 341 15.08 0.19 -2.32
N ILE A 342 16.27 0.65 -2.69
CA ILE A 342 16.62 2.08 -2.75
C ILE A 342 15.64 2.87 -3.62
N ASN A 343 15.57 4.17 -3.36
CA ASN A 343 14.80 5.11 -4.16
C ASN A 343 15.24 5.06 -5.63
N ASP A 344 14.30 4.73 -6.51
CA ASP A 344 14.45 4.63 -7.96
C ASP A 344 13.53 5.62 -8.70
N ASN A 345 13.09 6.68 -8.01
CA ASN A 345 12.13 7.68 -8.46
C ASN A 345 10.73 7.15 -8.84
N SER A 346 10.42 5.87 -8.59
CA SER A 346 9.05 5.36 -8.73
C SER A 346 8.10 5.99 -7.72
N THR A 347 6.83 6.15 -8.09
CA THR A 347 5.82 6.73 -7.22
C THR A 347 5.33 5.66 -6.24
N ARG A 348 5.87 5.67 -5.02
CA ARG A 348 5.53 4.71 -3.96
C ARG A 348 4.65 5.36 -2.90
N ILE A 349 3.37 5.03 -2.91
CA ILE A 349 2.41 5.51 -1.92
C ILE A 349 2.38 4.55 -0.72
N GLY A 350 2.27 5.08 0.49
CA GLY A 350 2.17 4.26 1.70
C GLY A 350 0.80 3.58 1.83
N LEU A 351 0.00 4.04 2.79
CA LEU A 351 -1.34 3.51 3.08
C LEU A 351 -2.41 4.34 2.39
N SER A 352 -3.47 3.70 1.89
CA SER A 352 -4.55 4.44 1.23
C SER A 352 -5.95 3.91 1.50
N PHE A 353 -6.90 4.84 1.57
CA PHE A 353 -8.31 4.56 1.32
C PHE A 353 -8.66 5.05 -0.09
N GLY A 354 -8.88 4.11 -1.00
CA GLY A 354 -9.04 4.36 -2.43
C GLY A 354 -7.72 4.46 -3.21
N GLY A 355 -7.80 4.91 -4.46
CA GLY A 355 -6.64 5.00 -5.37
C GLY A 355 -6.74 4.04 -6.56
N GLY A 356 -5.73 4.04 -7.43
CA GLY A 356 -5.58 3.05 -8.51
C GLY A 356 -6.76 2.84 -9.47
N GLY A 357 -7.68 3.81 -9.62
CA GLY A 357 -8.73 3.85 -10.66
C GLY A 357 -9.67 2.64 -10.73
N THR A 358 -10.44 2.33 -9.67
CA THR A 358 -11.38 1.19 -9.71
C THR A 358 -12.49 1.41 -10.74
N GLY A 359 -12.64 0.47 -11.68
CA GLY A 359 -13.76 0.48 -12.61
C GLY A 359 -15.09 0.12 -11.92
N PRO A 360 -16.24 0.69 -12.35
CA PRO A 360 -17.57 0.38 -11.80
C PRO A 360 -17.88 -1.11 -11.66
N SER A 361 -17.43 -1.92 -12.63
CA SER A 361 -17.62 -3.37 -12.63
C SER A 361 -16.97 -4.07 -11.42
N PHE A 362 -15.98 -3.49 -10.77
CA PHE A 362 -15.26 -4.09 -9.63
C PHE A 362 -15.71 -3.54 -8.28
N CYS A 363 -16.37 -2.37 -8.26
CA CYS A 363 -16.90 -1.82 -7.03
C CYS A 363 -18.09 -2.61 -6.51
N ARG A 364 -18.32 -2.50 -5.21
CA ARG A 364 -19.53 -3.01 -4.58
C ARG A 364 -20.78 -2.44 -5.25
N ASP A 365 -21.62 -3.36 -5.69
CA ASP A 365 -22.91 -3.15 -6.34
C ASP A 365 -22.85 -2.27 -7.59
N GLY A 366 -21.68 -2.21 -8.24
CA GLY A 366 -21.48 -1.40 -9.44
C GLY A 366 -21.26 0.09 -9.14
N ASN A 367 -21.23 0.49 -7.86
CA ASN A 367 -21.16 1.87 -7.43
C ASN A 367 -19.76 2.22 -6.92
N CYS A 368 -19.09 3.20 -7.56
CA CYS A 368 -17.80 3.76 -7.12
C CYS A 368 -17.88 5.22 -6.65
N ASP A 369 -19.04 5.69 -6.19
CA ASP A 369 -19.24 7.06 -5.65
C ASP A 369 -18.23 7.38 -4.54
N SER A 370 -17.94 6.38 -3.72
CA SER A 370 -16.78 6.34 -2.82
C SER A 370 -15.91 5.15 -3.14
N GLU A 371 -14.60 5.28 -2.96
CA GLU A 371 -13.70 4.12 -3.00
C GLU A 371 -13.71 3.38 -1.67
N HIS A 372 -13.85 4.08 -0.56
CA HIS A 372 -13.99 3.46 0.76
C HIS A 372 -14.77 4.38 1.70
N SER A 373 -15.55 3.81 2.61
CA SER A 373 -16.36 4.56 3.58
C SER A 373 -16.09 4.12 5.02
N ASN A 374 -16.23 5.05 5.97
CA ASN A 374 -16.16 4.80 7.42
C ASN A 374 -14.85 4.10 7.86
N GLY A 375 -13.75 4.36 7.15
CA GLY A 375 -12.45 3.74 7.44
C GLY A 375 -11.75 4.40 8.63
N VAL A 376 -11.02 3.59 9.41
CA VAL A 376 -10.17 4.07 10.51
C VAL A 376 -8.72 3.69 10.23
N MET A 377 -7.82 4.68 10.21
CA MET A 377 -6.38 4.46 10.09
C MET A 377 -5.67 5.07 11.31
N ARG A 378 -5.07 4.24 12.17
CA ARG A 378 -4.47 4.75 13.41
C ARG A 378 -3.19 4.06 13.84
N ASN A 379 -2.35 4.78 14.57
CA ASN A 379 -1.13 4.22 15.17
C ASN A 379 -0.18 3.54 14.15
N ASN A 380 -0.21 3.92 12.87
CA ASN A 380 0.73 3.38 11.88
C ASN A 380 2.01 4.23 11.86
N LEU A 381 3.15 3.58 11.64
CA LEU A 381 4.42 4.24 11.35
C LEU A 381 4.72 4.06 9.86
N ILE A 382 4.81 5.17 9.12
CA ILE A 382 5.03 5.19 7.68
C ILE A 382 6.32 5.95 7.40
N LEU A 383 7.24 5.28 6.72
CA LEU A 383 8.62 5.71 6.53
C LEU A 383 9.00 5.66 5.05
N ASN A 384 9.85 6.60 4.66
CA ASN A 384 10.61 6.58 3.41
C ASN A 384 9.74 6.26 2.18
N CYS A 385 8.59 6.92 2.08
CA CYS A 385 7.81 6.96 0.86
C CYS A 385 8.12 8.30 0.20
N SER A 386 9.39 8.50 -0.17
CA SER A 386 9.92 9.86 -0.37
C SER A 386 9.45 10.51 -1.68
N GLN A 387 8.87 9.74 -2.59
CA GLN A 387 8.35 10.21 -3.88
C GLN A 387 6.86 10.54 -3.85
N ASP A 388 6.13 10.16 -2.80
CA ASP A 388 4.69 10.43 -2.66
C ASP A 388 4.24 10.50 -1.19
N VAL A 389 2.94 10.59 -0.96
CA VAL A 389 2.35 10.68 0.37
C VAL A 389 2.44 9.35 1.11
N GLY A 390 2.63 9.45 2.42
CA GLY A 390 2.54 8.30 3.31
C GLY A 390 1.09 7.83 3.47
N ILE A 391 0.13 8.77 3.44
CA ILE A 391 -1.30 8.45 3.50
C ILE A 391 -2.06 9.15 2.37
N TYR A 392 -2.84 8.38 1.61
CA TYR A 392 -3.70 8.91 0.56
C TYR A 392 -5.19 8.61 0.80
N LEU A 393 -6.04 9.59 0.59
CA LEU A 393 -7.49 9.46 0.68
C LEU A 393 -8.11 9.89 -0.66
N ASN A 394 -8.47 8.91 -1.48
CA ASN A 394 -9.07 9.14 -2.79
C ASN A 394 -10.53 8.70 -2.78
N ARG A 395 -11.45 9.69 -2.84
CA ARG A 395 -12.89 9.45 -2.70
C ARG A 395 -13.24 8.63 -1.44
N ALA A 396 -12.53 8.89 -0.35
CA ALA A 396 -12.68 8.19 0.92
C ALA A 396 -13.63 8.94 1.87
N ARG A 397 -14.81 8.40 2.11
CA ARG A 397 -15.90 9.10 2.81
C ARG A 397 -15.90 8.80 4.31
N ASN A 398 -16.13 9.82 5.13
CA ASN A 398 -16.27 9.71 6.59
C ASN A 398 -15.13 8.91 7.25
N SER A 399 -13.89 9.19 6.85
CA SER A 399 -12.72 8.49 7.37
C SER A 399 -12.23 9.14 8.67
N THR A 400 -11.56 8.36 9.53
CA THR A 400 -10.85 8.86 10.71
C THR A 400 -9.40 8.42 10.65
N ILE A 401 -8.48 9.39 10.68
CA ILE A 401 -7.04 9.14 10.59
C ILE A 401 -6.39 9.79 11.81
N SER A 402 -5.81 8.98 12.71
CA SER A 402 -5.29 9.52 13.96
C SER A 402 -4.08 8.81 14.51
N HIS A 403 -3.23 9.53 15.26
CA HIS A 403 -2.04 8.93 15.89
C HIS A 403 -1.11 8.21 14.91
N ASN A 404 -1.08 8.55 13.63
CA ASN A 404 -0.07 8.01 12.71
C ASN A 404 1.21 8.86 12.79
N SER A 405 2.36 8.23 12.57
CA SER A 405 3.66 8.88 12.45
C SER A 405 4.18 8.70 11.03
N LEU A 406 4.44 9.79 10.32
CA LEU A 406 4.90 9.81 8.93
C LEU A 406 6.24 10.54 8.86
N PHE A 407 7.28 9.86 8.38
CA PHE A 407 8.62 10.43 8.23
C PHE A 407 9.20 10.10 6.86
N ASN A 408 9.88 11.09 6.26
CA ASN A 408 10.39 11.01 4.90
C ASN A 408 9.28 10.61 3.89
N THR A 409 8.19 11.38 3.91
CA THR A 409 7.05 11.23 3.00
C THR A 409 6.52 12.62 2.62
N LEU A 410 5.70 12.71 1.58
CA LEU A 410 4.99 13.95 1.22
C LEU A 410 3.73 14.20 2.06
N GLY A 411 3.64 13.57 3.24
CA GLY A 411 2.58 13.80 4.22
C GLY A 411 1.29 13.05 3.91
N ILE A 412 0.17 13.75 4.01
CA ILE A 412 -1.19 13.20 3.86
C ILE A 412 -1.94 14.00 2.79
N ASP A 413 -2.52 13.32 1.80
CA ASP A 413 -3.32 13.98 0.76
C ASP A 413 -4.78 13.50 0.75
N VAL A 414 -5.69 14.45 0.88
CA VAL A 414 -7.15 14.26 0.87
C VAL A 414 -7.72 14.77 -0.43
N ARG A 415 -8.07 13.86 -1.33
CA ARG A 415 -8.38 14.20 -2.71
C ARG A 415 -9.81 13.84 -3.12
N PHE A 416 -10.38 14.73 -3.94
CA PHE A 416 -11.71 14.65 -4.55
C PHE A 416 -12.88 14.96 -3.62
N LYS A 417 -13.93 15.57 -4.20
CA LYS A 417 -15.17 15.98 -3.51
C LYS A 417 -15.86 14.91 -2.65
N ALA A 418 -15.71 13.64 -3.00
CA ALA A 418 -16.29 12.53 -2.24
C ALA A 418 -15.54 12.23 -0.93
N SER A 419 -14.31 12.72 -0.79
CA SER A 419 -13.51 12.50 0.40
C SER A 419 -13.92 13.41 1.55
N SER A 420 -14.13 12.81 2.73
CA SER A 420 -14.29 13.54 3.99
C SER A 420 -13.57 12.82 5.12
N VAL A 421 -12.82 13.56 5.94
CA VAL A 421 -11.96 12.97 6.95
C VAL A 421 -11.84 13.83 8.21
N LYS A 422 -11.73 13.14 9.36
CA LYS A 422 -11.23 13.71 10.61
C LYS A 422 -9.76 13.32 10.81
N LEU A 423 -8.88 14.32 10.87
CA LEU A 423 -7.43 14.16 11.03
C LEU A 423 -7.01 14.76 12.38
N PHE A 424 -6.56 13.93 13.32
CA PHE A 424 -6.10 14.43 14.61
C PHE A 424 -4.99 13.58 15.22
N ASN A 425 -4.14 14.22 16.02
CA ASN A 425 -3.02 13.59 16.72
C ASN A 425 -2.02 12.84 15.81
N ASN A 426 -2.00 13.10 14.50
CA ASN A 426 -0.94 12.60 13.62
C ASN A 426 0.32 13.46 13.78
N LEU A 427 1.48 12.81 13.61
CA LEU A 427 2.79 13.45 13.55
C LEU A 427 3.33 13.24 12.14
N SER A 428 3.55 14.32 11.40
CA SER A 428 4.14 14.25 10.06
C SER A 428 5.14 15.37 9.85
N ASN A 429 6.21 15.05 9.14
CA ASN A 429 7.15 16.04 8.62
C ASN A 429 6.77 16.54 7.20
N GLY A 430 5.80 15.88 6.55
CA GLY A 430 5.22 16.32 5.28
C GLY A 430 3.88 17.04 5.51
N PRO A 431 3.43 17.85 4.54
CA PRO A 431 2.22 18.64 4.70
C PRO A 431 0.95 17.79 4.66
N ILE A 432 -0.11 18.29 5.30
CA ILE A 432 -1.46 17.75 5.14
C ILE A 432 -2.23 18.59 4.13
N ARG A 433 -2.60 17.98 3.00
CA ARG A 433 -3.22 18.67 1.85
C ARG A 433 -4.66 18.26 1.64
N SER A 434 -5.44 19.19 1.12
CA SER A 434 -6.76 18.93 0.55
C SER A 434 -6.78 19.40 -0.90
N ARG A 435 -7.07 18.48 -1.84
CA ARG A 435 -7.03 18.76 -3.28
C ARG A 435 -8.30 18.28 -3.97
N ASP A 436 -8.60 18.86 -5.13
CA ASP A 436 -9.75 18.50 -5.98
C ASP A 436 -11.10 18.47 -5.22
N GLY A 437 -11.25 19.33 -4.22
CA GLY A 437 -12.48 19.44 -3.41
C GLY A 437 -12.59 18.46 -2.25
N GLY A 438 -11.51 17.76 -1.87
CA GLY A 438 -11.45 16.99 -0.63
C GLY A 438 -11.84 17.83 0.60
N LYS A 439 -12.33 17.16 1.65
CA LYS A 439 -12.79 17.85 2.87
C LYS A 439 -12.11 17.30 4.11
N ILE A 440 -11.49 18.20 4.86
CA ILE A 440 -10.96 17.93 6.20
C ILE A 440 -11.92 18.58 7.21
N GLU A 441 -12.65 17.76 7.96
CA GLU A 441 -13.67 18.20 8.92
C GLU A 441 -13.05 18.63 10.25
N VAL A 442 -11.96 17.96 10.63
CA VAL A 442 -11.17 18.24 11.84
C VAL A 442 -9.71 18.17 11.45
N LEU A 443 -8.95 19.21 11.81
CA LEU A 443 -7.50 19.26 11.65
C LEU A 443 -6.86 19.65 12.99
N LEU A 444 -6.52 18.64 13.78
CA LEU A 444 -5.84 18.80 15.07
C LEU A 444 -4.55 17.96 15.08
N ASN A 445 -3.67 18.22 14.12
CA ASN A 445 -2.40 17.51 13.97
C ASN A 445 -1.24 18.41 14.35
N ASN A 446 -0.08 17.79 14.54
CA ASN A 446 1.16 18.52 14.71
C ASN A 446 1.97 18.33 13.43
N GLU A 447 1.97 19.33 12.57
CA GLU A 447 2.99 19.53 11.55
C GLU A 447 4.19 20.13 12.29
N SER A 448 4.99 19.26 12.89
CA SER A 448 6.24 19.67 13.51
C SER A 448 7.32 18.81 12.89
N GLU A 449 8.35 19.45 12.34
CA GLU A 449 9.59 18.77 11.98
C GLU A 449 10.00 17.88 13.14
N PHE A 450 10.02 16.57 12.89
CA PHE A 450 10.72 15.66 13.78
C PHE A 450 12.21 15.82 13.46
N ASP A 451 12.90 16.60 14.27
CA ASP A 451 14.34 16.87 14.20
C ASP A 451 15.20 15.71 14.73
N GLY A 452 14.60 14.52 14.90
CA GLY A 452 15.24 13.38 15.58
C GLY A 452 15.35 13.54 17.10
N ASN A 453 14.97 14.69 17.68
CA ASN A 453 15.10 14.97 19.10
C ASN A 453 13.76 14.80 19.84
N ILE A 454 13.76 13.82 20.73
CA ILE A 454 12.55 13.28 21.33
C ILE A 454 11.96 14.20 22.42
N LYS A 455 12.73 15.17 22.94
CA LYS A 455 12.30 16.06 24.05
C LYS A 455 11.26 17.10 23.66
N THR A 456 11.03 17.31 22.36
CA THR A 456 10.18 18.38 21.82
C THR A 456 8.81 17.90 21.35
N ILE A 457 8.55 16.58 21.35
CA ILE A 457 7.29 16.02 20.86
C ILE A 457 6.12 16.43 21.79
N LYS A 458 5.14 17.13 21.20
CA LYS A 458 3.93 17.58 21.89
C LYS A 458 3.13 16.40 22.46
N LYS A 459 2.61 16.56 23.68
CA LYS A 459 1.65 15.64 24.29
C LYS A 459 0.22 16.07 24.00
N VAL A 460 -0.64 15.12 23.67
CA VAL A 460 -2.05 15.29 23.32
C VAL A 460 -2.91 14.30 24.10
N LYS A 461 -4.22 14.57 24.22
CA LYS A 461 -5.16 13.60 24.80
C LYS A 461 -5.13 12.33 23.96
N SER A 462 -4.93 11.18 24.60
CA SER A 462 -4.88 9.89 23.90
C SER A 462 -6.31 9.45 23.57
N GLU A 463 -6.56 9.16 22.29
CA GLU A 463 -7.84 8.60 21.81
C GLU A 463 -7.73 7.09 21.53
N VAL A 464 -6.59 6.51 21.87
CA VAL A 464 -6.28 5.08 21.74
C VAL A 464 -5.57 4.61 23.02
N SER A 465 -5.80 3.36 23.43
CA SER A 465 -5.32 2.80 24.70
C SER A 465 -3.84 2.43 24.67
N ARG A 466 -3.31 2.09 23.49
CA ARG A 466 -1.95 1.62 23.28
C ARG A 466 -1.30 2.28 22.06
N ASP A 467 0.01 2.25 22.02
CA ASP A 467 0.81 2.73 20.89
C ASP A 467 1.21 1.59 19.94
N LEU A 468 2.04 1.90 18.94
CA LEU A 468 2.53 0.92 17.96
C LEU A 468 3.19 -0.30 18.61
N CYS A 469 4.05 -0.07 19.61
CA CYS A 469 4.77 -1.14 20.33
C CYS A 469 3.87 -1.91 21.32
N GLY A 470 2.60 -1.52 21.46
CA GLY A 470 1.68 -2.12 22.43
C GLY A 470 1.81 -1.54 23.85
N MET A 471 2.57 -0.46 24.04
CA MET A 471 2.73 0.22 25.31
C MET A 471 1.48 1.02 25.64
N LYS A 472 1.04 1.00 26.92
CA LYS A 472 -0.14 1.74 27.36
C LYS A 472 0.06 3.25 27.23
N ARG A 473 -0.93 3.92 26.68
CA ARG A 473 -1.00 5.38 26.65
C ARG A 473 -1.66 5.90 27.92
N ASN A 474 -1.07 6.95 28.49
CA ASN A 474 -1.68 7.72 29.55
C ASN A 474 -2.75 8.65 28.98
N ARG A 475 -3.55 9.30 29.85
CA ARG A 475 -4.55 10.31 29.44
C ARG A 475 -3.98 11.33 28.46
N PHE A 476 -2.73 11.75 28.68
CA PHE A 476 -1.95 12.56 27.76
C PHE A 476 -0.66 11.82 27.39
N SER A 477 -0.43 11.63 26.10
CA SER A 477 0.75 10.92 25.56
C SER A 477 1.27 11.66 24.33
N ASN A 478 2.46 11.29 23.85
CA ASN A 478 3.03 11.86 22.64
C ASN A 478 2.07 11.74 21.44
N VAL A 479 2.04 12.79 20.62
CA VAL A 479 1.38 12.79 19.32
C VAL A 479 2.03 11.76 18.38
N GLY A 480 1.29 11.26 17.38
CA GLY A 480 1.75 10.22 16.47
C GLY A 480 1.64 8.82 17.06
N ALA A 481 2.27 7.84 16.41
CA ALA A 481 2.10 6.40 16.68
C ALA A 481 2.95 5.89 17.85
N LEU A 482 3.99 6.62 18.21
CA LEU A 482 5.06 6.16 19.10
C LEU A 482 5.05 6.95 20.41
N THR A 483 4.88 6.27 21.54
CA THR A 483 5.17 6.88 22.84
C THR A 483 6.67 6.84 23.13
N MET A 484 7.12 7.55 24.18
CA MET A 484 8.53 7.58 24.60
C MET A 484 9.15 6.19 24.73
N PRO A 485 8.57 5.23 25.48
CA PRO A 485 9.14 3.87 25.55
C PRO A 485 9.21 3.14 24.20
N CYS A 486 8.29 3.43 23.29
CA CYS A 486 8.28 2.79 21.97
C CYS A 486 9.36 3.39 21.05
N LEU A 487 9.60 4.70 21.11
CA LEU A 487 10.67 5.37 20.36
C LEU A 487 12.06 4.79 20.70
N GLU A 488 12.29 4.43 21.98
CA GLU A 488 13.54 3.81 22.43
C GLU A 488 13.79 2.43 21.78
N GLN A 489 12.73 1.70 21.41
CA GLN A 489 12.81 0.40 20.74
C GLN A 489 13.01 0.54 19.23
N VAL A 490 12.25 1.46 18.60
CA VAL A 490 12.27 1.65 17.15
C VAL A 490 13.62 2.20 16.67
N ARG A 491 14.31 3.02 17.49
CA ARG A 491 15.59 3.71 17.20
C ARG A 491 15.69 4.16 15.74
N MET A 492 15.02 5.26 15.45
CA MET A 492 15.12 5.92 14.14
C MET A 492 16.46 6.66 14.08
N LYS A 493 17.34 6.22 13.19
CA LYS A 493 18.52 7.02 12.81
C LYS A 493 18.22 7.73 11.51
N SER A 494 18.68 8.96 11.48
CA SER A 494 18.54 9.89 10.38
C SER A 494 19.85 9.84 9.60
N HIS A 495 19.83 9.29 8.39
CA HIS A 495 21.01 9.24 7.50
C HIS A 495 20.96 10.25 6.38
#